data_AF-A0A060YY17-F1
#
_entry.id   AF-A0A060YY17-F1
#
_cell.length_a   1.000
_cell.length_b   1.000
_cell.length_c   1.000
_cell.angle_alpha   90.00
_cell.angle_beta   90.00
_cell.angle_gamma   90.00
#
_symmetry.space_group_name_H-M   'P 1'
#
loop_
_entity.id
_entity.type
_entity.pdbx_description
1 polymer ?
#
loop_
_entity_poly.entity_id
_entity_poly.type
_entity_poly.pdbx_seq_one_letter_code
_entity_poly.pdbx_strand_id
1 'polypeptide(L)'
;MHYNQCVCSLGSCPLGHLQCENGQCFHPDKSCDFIDVCADGTDEKDCGTSCSFENGRCGWKSSLADNFDWALGVGSVQGIRPPFDHTLKNEHGHFVYLEATPVGFKGDKAHMKSSVWKESSATCKLTFWYYISHKASGTIRLLVKVKM
;
A
#
# COMPACT_ATOMS: atom_id res chain seq x y z
N MET A 1 -27.14 18.57 45.44
CA MET A 1 -26.14 17.49 45.52
C MET A 1 -26.02 16.88 44.14
N HIS A 2 -25.09 17.38 43.32
CA HIS A 2 -24.86 16.85 41.97
C HIS A 2 -23.80 15.73 42.07
N TYR A 3 -24.19 14.53 41.67
CA TYR A 3 -23.32 13.36 41.59
C TYR A 3 -22.25 13.60 40.53
N ASN A 4 -20.98 13.59 40.94
CA ASN A 4 -19.86 13.39 40.03
C ASN A 4 -19.87 11.94 39.59
N GLN A 5 -20.50 11.67 38.45
CA GLN A 5 -20.37 10.39 37.77
C GLN A 5 -19.34 10.59 36.65
N CYS A 6 -18.12 10.10 36.87
CA CYS A 6 -17.14 9.96 35.80
C CYS A 6 -17.71 8.99 34.76
N VAL A 7 -18.23 9.54 33.67
CA VAL A 7 -18.64 8.77 32.50
C VAL A 7 -17.36 8.45 31.71
N CYS A 8 -16.94 7.18 31.73
CA CYS A 8 -15.94 6.68 30.81
C CYS A 8 -16.65 6.52 29.45
N SER A 9 -16.39 7.40 28.51
CA SER A 9 -16.92 7.29 27.16
C SER A 9 -16.37 6.02 26.50
N LEU A 10 -17.26 5.08 26.23
CA LEU A 10 -17.01 3.89 25.42
C LEU A 10 -16.55 4.31 24.02
N GLY A 11 -15.27 4.04 23.68
CA GLY A 11 -14.86 3.93 22.28
C GLY A 11 -13.84 4.94 21.74
N SER A 12 -12.93 5.49 22.54
CA SER A 12 -11.81 6.25 21.96
C SER A 12 -10.50 6.02 22.71
N CYS A 13 -9.43 5.76 21.98
CA CYS A 13 -8.09 5.66 22.55
C CYS A 13 -7.66 6.96 23.24
N PRO A 14 -6.72 6.88 24.22
CA PRO A 14 -6.13 8.08 24.81
C PRO A 14 -5.59 9.03 23.74
N LEU A 15 -5.54 10.32 24.04
CA LEU A 15 -4.98 11.31 23.12
C LEU A 15 -3.58 10.89 22.65
N GLY A 16 -3.34 11.00 21.35
CA GLY A 16 -2.08 10.61 20.72
C GLY A 16 -1.94 9.12 20.40
N HIS A 17 -2.93 8.28 20.74
CA HIS A 17 -2.95 6.86 20.35
C HIS A 17 -3.91 6.61 19.19
N LEU A 18 -3.59 5.59 18.40
CA LEU A 18 -4.43 5.07 17.33
C LEU A 18 -5.14 3.80 17.82
N GLN A 19 -6.30 3.50 17.22
CA GLN A 19 -7.13 2.37 17.60
C GLN A 19 -6.99 1.24 16.57
N CYS A 20 -6.73 0.03 17.06
CA CYS A 20 -6.78 -1.21 16.30
C CYS A 20 -8.24 -1.60 15.97
N GLU A 21 -8.47 -2.46 14.99
CA GLU A 21 -9.81 -2.98 14.67
C GLU A 21 -10.42 -3.76 15.85
N ASN A 22 -9.59 -4.44 16.64
CA ASN A 22 -10.01 -5.14 17.87
C ASN A 22 -10.27 -4.22 19.09
N GLY A 23 -10.11 -2.90 18.93
CA GLY A 23 -10.34 -1.90 19.96
C GLY A 23 -9.16 -1.63 20.90
N GLN A 24 -8.03 -2.33 20.75
CA GLN A 24 -6.78 -1.99 21.43
C GLN A 24 -6.23 -0.64 20.93
N CYS A 25 -5.32 -0.06 21.71
CA CYS A 25 -4.71 1.23 21.39
C CYS A 25 -3.20 1.07 21.28
N PHE A 26 -2.62 1.70 20.26
CA PHE A 26 -1.18 1.69 20.03
C PHE A 26 -0.66 3.11 19.75
N HIS A 27 0.63 3.32 20.02
CA HIS A 27 1.27 4.61 19.73
C HIS A 27 1.58 4.70 18.22
N PRO A 28 1.41 5.84 17.55
CA PRO A 28 1.73 6.02 16.13
C PRO A 28 3.15 5.61 15.73
N ASP A 29 4.08 5.63 16.70
CA ASP A 29 5.46 5.16 16.48
C ASP A 29 5.55 3.66 16.20
N LYS A 30 4.51 2.89 16.53
CA LYS A 30 4.38 1.46 16.21
C LYS A 30 3.82 1.16 14.83
N SER A 31 3.32 2.16 14.10
CA SER A 31 2.94 1.93 12.70
C SER A 31 4.17 1.66 11.82
N CYS A 32 4.07 0.63 10.99
CA CYS A 32 5.03 0.24 9.98
C CYS A 32 6.41 -0.14 10.54
N ASP A 33 6.45 -0.77 11.71
CA ASP A 33 7.70 -1.23 12.36
C ASP A 33 7.92 -2.75 12.30
N PHE A 34 7.07 -3.46 11.53
CA PHE A 34 7.07 -4.92 11.38
C PHE A 34 6.70 -5.71 12.66
N ILE A 35 6.20 -5.05 13.70
CA ILE A 35 5.72 -5.69 14.93
C ILE A 35 4.21 -5.50 15.00
N ASP A 36 3.46 -6.61 14.98
CA ASP A 36 2.00 -6.58 15.17
C ASP A 36 1.66 -6.37 16.65
N VAL A 37 1.54 -5.11 17.06
CA VAL A 37 1.14 -4.73 18.43
C VAL A 37 -0.36 -4.92 18.62
N CYS A 38 -1.13 -4.76 17.55
CA CYS A 38 -2.58 -4.92 17.59
C CYS A 38 -3.03 -6.39 17.64
N ALA A 39 -2.15 -7.36 17.33
CA ALA A 39 -2.47 -8.79 17.14
C ALA A 39 -3.52 -9.09 16.04
N ASP A 40 -4.02 -8.04 15.37
CA ASP A 40 -4.92 -8.08 14.22
C ASP A 40 -4.26 -7.46 12.97
N GLY A 41 -3.01 -6.97 13.09
CA GLY A 41 -2.24 -6.34 12.03
C GLY A 41 -2.67 -4.93 11.63
N THR A 42 -3.60 -4.28 12.36
CA THR A 42 -4.12 -2.94 12.01
C THR A 42 -3.01 -1.90 11.93
N ASP A 43 -2.03 -1.96 12.83
CA ASP A 43 -0.88 -1.06 12.88
C ASP A 43 0.07 -1.21 11.68
N GLU A 44 0.02 -2.36 10.99
CA GLU A 44 0.88 -2.69 9.83
C GLU A 44 0.14 -2.72 8.48
N LYS A 45 -1.20 -2.62 8.49
CA LYS A 45 -2.08 -2.83 7.31
C LYS A 45 -1.81 -1.86 6.16
N ASP A 46 -1.56 -0.59 6.46
CA ASP A 46 -1.36 0.48 5.47
C ASP A 46 0.13 0.85 5.28
N CYS A 47 1.01 -0.13 5.47
CA CYS A 47 2.45 0.07 5.35
C CYS A 47 3.01 -0.34 3.99
N GLY A 48 2.31 -1.19 3.25
CA GLY A 48 2.74 -1.68 1.95
C GLY A 48 3.76 -2.83 2.01
N THR A 49 3.99 -3.38 3.20
CA THR A 49 4.94 -4.48 3.47
C THR A 49 4.43 -5.82 2.94
N SER A 50 3.11 -6.02 2.87
CA SER A 50 2.45 -7.14 2.21
C SER A 50 1.26 -6.63 1.39
N CYS A 51 1.34 -6.75 0.06
CA CYS A 51 0.32 -6.22 -0.84
C CYS A 51 0.04 -7.15 -2.01
N SER A 52 -1.14 -7.75 -2.04
CA SER A 52 -1.67 -8.43 -3.22
C SER A 52 -2.49 -7.50 -4.12
N PHE A 53 -2.85 -6.30 -3.64
CA PHE A 53 -3.78 -5.36 -4.26
C PHE A 53 -5.27 -5.76 -4.28
N GLU A 54 -5.63 -6.92 -3.74
CA GLU A 54 -7.03 -7.41 -3.72
C GLU A 54 -7.96 -6.56 -2.85
N ASN A 55 -7.42 -6.00 -1.77
CA ASN A 55 -8.15 -5.13 -0.83
C ASN A 55 -7.70 -3.67 -0.96
N GLY A 56 -7.29 -3.26 -2.16
CA GLY A 56 -6.76 -1.92 -2.42
C GLY A 56 -5.25 -1.82 -2.31
N ARG A 57 -4.72 -0.60 -2.18
CA ARG A 57 -3.28 -0.32 -2.34
C ARG A 57 -2.43 -0.55 -1.09
N CYS A 58 -3.03 -1.01 0.02
CA CYS A 58 -2.34 -1.33 1.29
C CYS A 58 -1.32 -0.24 1.73
N GLY A 59 -1.67 1.04 1.55
CA GLY A 59 -0.80 2.19 1.88
C GLY A 59 0.11 2.70 0.76
N TRP A 60 0.26 2.00 -0.36
CA TRP A 60 0.99 2.53 -1.51
C TRP A 60 0.25 3.71 -2.17
N LYS A 61 0.97 4.81 -2.40
CA LYS A 61 0.42 6.06 -2.93
C LYS A 61 1.17 6.49 -4.20
N SER A 62 0.44 7.01 -5.17
CA SER A 62 1.05 7.67 -6.31
C SER A 62 1.74 8.97 -5.88
N SER A 63 2.82 9.32 -6.58
CA SER A 63 3.54 10.56 -6.34
C SER A 63 2.88 11.73 -7.08
N LEU A 64 2.50 12.77 -6.36
CA LEU A 64 1.95 14.02 -6.93
C LEU A 64 2.94 14.81 -7.79
N ALA A 65 4.21 14.39 -7.85
CA ALA A 65 5.27 15.11 -8.56
C ALA A 65 5.24 14.88 -10.08
N ASP A 66 4.40 13.97 -10.58
CA ASP A 66 4.43 13.52 -11.96
C ASP A 66 3.03 13.60 -12.60
N ASN A 67 2.99 13.71 -13.93
CA ASN A 67 1.74 13.86 -14.68
C ASN A 67 1.03 12.54 -14.99
N PHE A 68 1.42 11.43 -14.33
CA PHE A 68 0.92 10.10 -14.65
C PHE A 68 0.91 9.18 -13.43
N ASP A 69 -0.23 8.53 -13.20
CA ASP A 69 -0.49 7.70 -12.03
C ASP A 69 -0.64 6.22 -12.39
N TRP A 70 -0.19 5.35 -11.49
CA TRP A 70 -0.45 3.92 -11.57
C TRP A 70 -1.93 3.64 -11.29
N ALA A 71 -2.62 2.99 -12.23
CA ALA A 71 -3.99 2.54 -12.05
C ALA A 71 -4.03 1.24 -11.24
N LEU A 72 -5.11 1.03 -10.47
CA LEU A 72 -5.44 -0.24 -9.84
C LEU A 72 -6.56 -0.88 -10.65
N GLY A 73 -6.46 -2.17 -10.94
CA GLY A 73 -7.56 -2.88 -11.61
C GLY A 73 -7.21 -4.34 -11.90
N VAL A 74 -8.13 -4.98 -12.63
CA VAL A 74 -8.02 -6.39 -13.02
C VAL A 74 -7.25 -6.57 -14.32
N GLY A 75 -7.02 -7.81 -14.73
CA GLY A 75 -6.39 -8.14 -16.00
C GLY A 75 -7.24 -7.81 -17.24
N SER A 76 -6.68 -8.02 -18.42
CA SER A 76 -7.43 -7.96 -19.69
C SER A 76 -6.79 -8.85 -20.75
N VAL A 77 -7.59 -9.62 -21.47
CA VAL A 77 -7.13 -10.49 -22.56
C VAL A 77 -6.80 -9.68 -23.82
N GLN A 78 -7.48 -8.55 -24.04
CA GLN A 78 -7.33 -7.70 -25.22
C GLN A 78 -6.36 -6.53 -25.01
N GLY A 79 -5.84 -6.37 -23.79
CA GLY A 79 -4.98 -5.26 -23.41
C GLY A 79 -3.48 -5.54 -23.56
N ILE A 80 -2.68 -4.51 -23.27
CA ILE A 80 -1.21 -4.63 -23.13
C ILE A 80 -0.84 -5.20 -21.75
N ARG A 81 -1.80 -5.29 -20.82
CA ARG A 81 -1.66 -5.86 -19.47
C ARG A 81 -1.95 -7.39 -19.46
N PRO A 82 -1.49 -8.16 -18.45
CA PRO A 82 -1.74 -9.59 -18.39
C PRO A 82 -3.23 -9.89 -18.16
N PRO A 83 -3.72 -11.09 -18.53
CA PRO A 83 -5.12 -11.47 -18.37
C PRO A 83 -5.50 -11.70 -16.90
N PHE A 84 -4.56 -12.17 -16.08
CA PHE A 84 -4.76 -12.50 -14.67
C PHE A 84 -3.63 -11.95 -13.82
N ASP A 85 -3.93 -11.66 -12.55
CA ASP A 85 -2.93 -11.30 -11.56
C ASP A 85 -2.12 -12.54 -11.10
N HIS A 86 -1.09 -12.31 -10.28
CA HIS A 86 -0.25 -13.39 -9.76
C HIS A 86 -0.88 -14.12 -8.55
N THR A 87 -1.68 -13.42 -7.74
CA THR A 87 -2.26 -13.87 -6.48
C THR A 87 -3.41 -14.84 -6.71
N LEU A 88 -4.47 -14.39 -7.40
CA LEU A 88 -5.69 -15.17 -7.60
C LEU A 88 -5.66 -15.97 -8.90
N LYS A 89 -4.86 -15.53 -9.88
CA LYS A 89 -4.70 -16.19 -11.19
C LYS A 89 -6.03 -16.39 -11.93
N ASN A 90 -6.95 -15.44 -11.74
CA ASN A 90 -8.24 -15.40 -12.41
C ASN A 90 -8.60 -13.95 -12.79
N GLU A 91 -9.75 -13.77 -13.44
CA GLU A 91 -10.22 -12.48 -13.97
C GLU A 91 -10.61 -11.43 -12.91
N HIS A 92 -10.71 -11.83 -11.64
CA HIS A 92 -11.05 -10.96 -10.52
C HIS A 92 -9.83 -10.47 -9.74
N GLY A 93 -8.64 -10.99 -10.05
CA GLY A 93 -7.41 -10.60 -9.38
C GLY A 93 -6.96 -9.19 -9.74
N HIS A 94 -6.45 -8.47 -8.75
CA HIS A 94 -6.08 -7.06 -8.85
C HIS A 94 -4.56 -6.87 -8.88
N PHE A 95 -4.12 -5.88 -9.64
CA PHE A 95 -2.75 -5.42 -9.62
C PHE A 95 -2.68 -3.96 -10.06
N VAL A 96 -1.53 -3.34 -9.85
CA VAL A 96 -1.26 -1.98 -10.31
C VAL A 96 -0.57 -1.99 -11.66
N TYR A 97 -1.00 -1.12 -12.56
CA TYR A 97 -0.46 -1.03 -13.91
C TYR A 97 -0.46 0.41 -14.43
N LEU A 98 0.35 0.65 -15.45
CA LEU A 98 0.34 1.88 -16.22
C LEU A 98 -0.54 1.68 -17.44
N GLU A 99 -1.53 2.58 -17.63
CA GLU A 99 -2.43 2.51 -18.77
C GLU A 99 -1.69 2.92 -20.05
N ALA A 100 -1.32 1.93 -20.86
CA ALA A 100 -0.71 2.15 -22.16
C ALA A 100 -1.81 2.51 -23.17
N THR A 101 -1.74 3.70 -23.76
CA THR A 101 -2.63 4.07 -24.87
C THR A 101 -2.01 3.70 -26.21
N PRO A 102 -2.78 3.57 -27.30
CA PRO A 102 -2.25 3.31 -28.64
C PRO A 102 -1.22 4.35 -29.13
N VAL A 103 -1.25 5.57 -28.56
CA VAL A 103 -0.30 6.66 -28.87
C VAL A 103 0.90 6.71 -27.91
N GLY A 104 1.02 5.73 -27.00
CA GLY A 104 2.08 5.63 -26.00
C GLY A 104 1.59 5.93 -24.58
N PHE A 105 2.54 6.02 -23.65
CA PHE A 105 2.27 6.45 -22.28
C PHE A 105 2.09 7.98 -22.27
N LYS A 106 1.05 8.50 -21.61
CA LYS A 106 0.95 9.94 -21.33
C LYS A 106 1.87 10.26 -20.16
N GLY A 107 2.99 10.95 -20.41
CA GLY A 107 3.91 11.41 -19.37
C GLY A 107 5.20 10.60 -19.28
N ASP A 108 6.23 11.24 -18.74
CA ASP A 108 7.61 10.71 -18.77
C ASP A 108 7.87 9.63 -17.70
N LYS A 109 7.24 9.76 -16.53
CA LYS A 109 7.49 8.92 -15.34
C LYS A 109 6.22 8.81 -14.49
N ALA A 110 6.09 7.69 -13.80
CA ALA A 110 5.08 7.48 -12.76
C ALA A 110 5.74 6.80 -11.56
N HIS A 111 5.61 7.41 -10.38
CA HIS A 111 6.14 6.83 -9.15
C HIS A 111 5.02 6.38 -8.22
N MET A 112 5.24 5.24 -7.58
CA MET A 112 4.45 4.77 -6.43
C MET A 112 5.37 4.64 -5.22
N LYS A 113 4.89 5.06 -4.06
CA LYS A 113 5.66 5.12 -2.81
C LYS A 113 4.92 4.39 -1.71
N SER A 114 5.65 3.60 -0.93
CA SER A 114 5.16 2.99 0.31
C SER A 114 5.10 4.04 1.43
N SER A 115 4.55 3.63 2.57
CA SER A 115 4.82 4.29 3.85
C SER A 115 6.30 4.16 4.22
N VAL A 116 6.74 4.95 5.19
CA VAL A 116 8.09 4.83 5.75
C VAL A 116 8.12 3.59 6.63
N TRP A 117 8.92 2.59 6.23
CA TRP A 117 9.15 1.39 7.05
C TRP A 117 10.20 1.68 8.12
N LYS A 118 9.75 1.61 9.38
CA LYS A 118 10.63 1.68 10.56
C LYS A 118 11.30 0.33 10.75
N GLU A 119 12.45 0.33 11.43
CA GLU A 119 13.23 -0.87 11.71
C GLU A 119 13.61 -1.70 10.47
N SER A 120 13.65 -1.05 9.29
CA SER A 120 14.12 -1.68 8.05
C SER A 120 15.64 -1.79 8.08
N SER A 121 16.14 -2.97 8.46
CA SER A 121 17.57 -3.24 8.52
C SER A 121 18.20 -3.39 7.13
N ALA A 122 19.53 -3.39 7.04
CA ALA A 122 20.26 -3.66 5.80
C ALA A 122 19.97 -5.06 5.21
N THR A 123 19.38 -5.97 5.99
CA THR A 123 19.00 -7.32 5.53
C THR A 123 17.55 -7.40 5.07
N CYS A 124 16.78 -6.32 5.14
CA CYS A 124 15.41 -6.26 4.67
C CYS A 124 15.35 -6.59 3.16
N LYS A 125 14.43 -7.46 2.77
CA LYS A 125 14.24 -7.90 1.38
C LYS A 125 12.87 -7.48 0.90
N LEU A 126 12.83 -6.73 -0.21
CA LEU A 126 11.59 -6.51 -0.94
C LEU A 126 11.49 -7.53 -2.08
N THR A 127 10.34 -8.21 -2.14
CA THR A 127 9.99 -9.13 -3.22
C THR A 127 8.69 -8.66 -3.86
N PHE A 128 8.62 -8.72 -5.20
CA PHE A 128 7.42 -8.35 -5.94
C PHE A 128 7.39 -9.05 -7.30
N TRP A 129 6.19 -9.17 -7.85
CA TRP A 129 5.96 -9.68 -9.19
C TRP A 129 5.80 -8.50 -10.16
N TYR A 130 6.33 -8.65 -11.36
CA TYR A 130 6.17 -7.65 -12.41
C TYR A 130 5.93 -8.31 -13.76
N TYR A 131 5.26 -7.59 -14.64
CA TYR A 131 5.06 -7.96 -16.02
C TYR A 131 5.30 -6.74 -16.90
N ILE A 132 6.15 -6.90 -17.91
CA ILE A 132 6.37 -5.90 -18.96
C ILE A 132 6.00 -6.56 -20.27
N SER A 133 5.00 -6.01 -20.94
CA SER A 133 4.58 -6.49 -22.27
C SER A 133 5.68 -6.27 -23.30
N HIS A 134 5.80 -7.18 -24.27
CA HIS A 134 6.70 -7.03 -25.41
C HIS A 134 6.40 -5.78 -26.27
N LYS A 135 5.19 -5.21 -26.15
CA LYS A 135 4.79 -3.97 -26.84
C LYS A 135 5.14 -2.71 -26.05
N ALA A 136 5.54 -2.85 -24.79
CA ALA A 136 5.87 -1.71 -23.94
C ALA A 136 7.33 -1.29 -24.16
N SER A 137 7.57 0.03 -24.20
CA SER A 137 8.89 0.62 -24.13
C SER A 137 9.02 1.37 -22.81
N GLY A 138 10.01 1.01 -21.99
CA GLY A 138 10.22 1.61 -20.68
C GLY A 138 11.02 0.72 -19.73
N THR A 139 11.31 1.23 -18.53
CA THR A 139 12.02 0.48 -17.48
C THR A 139 11.32 0.66 -16.15
N ILE A 140 11.19 -0.42 -15.38
CA ILE A 140 10.80 -0.35 -13.96
C ILE A 140 12.07 -0.12 -13.14
N ARG A 141 12.04 0.84 -12.22
CA ARG A 141 13.15 1.11 -11.29
C ARG A 141 12.65 1.02 -9.86
N LEU A 142 13.38 0.28 -9.04
CA LEU A 142 13.18 0.25 -7.60
C LEU A 142 14.19 1.21 -6.96
N LEU A 143 13.69 2.16 -6.16
CA LEU A 143 14.51 3.14 -5.45
C LEU A 143 14.22 3.04 -3.95
N VAL A 144 15.28 2.96 -3.14
CA VAL A 144 15.18 3.01 -1.68
C VAL A 144 15.51 4.43 -1.23
N LYS A 145 14.53 5.12 -0.64
CA LYS A 145 14.73 6.44 -0.05
C LYS A 145 14.83 6.32 1.46
N VAL A 146 16.03 6.56 1.99
CA VAL A 146 16.26 6.59 3.44
C VAL A 146 15.83 7.96 3.98
N LYS A 147 15.07 7.95 5.08
CA LYS A 147 14.75 9.17 5.84
C LYS A 147 15.81 9.31 6.94
N MET A 148 16.68 10.31 6.77
CA MET A 148 17.64 10.73 7.80
C MET A 148 16.96 11.64 8.81
#